data_AF-T1EIU6-F1
#
_entry.id   AF-T1EIU6-F1
#
_cell.length_a   1.000
_cell.length_b   1.000
_cell.length_c   1.000
_cell.angle_alpha   90.00
_cell.angle_beta   90.00
_cell.angle_gamma   90.00
#
_symmetry.space_group_name_H-M   'P 1'
#
loop_
_entity.id
_entity.type
_entity.pdbx_description
1 polymer ?
#
loop_
_entity_poly.entity_id
_entity_poly.type
_entity_poly.pdbx_seq_one_letter_code
_entity_poly.pdbx_strand_id
1 'polypeptide(L)' 'KKTTHNAIEKRYRLSINDRLLELKEVLVGKETKLNKSSILRKAIEYIRYLQNLNNKLKEE' A
#
# COMPACT_ATOMS: atom_id res chain seq x y z
N LYS A 1 27.44 -16.76 8.38
CA LYS A 1 26.84 -15.70 9.25
C LYS A 1 26.28 -14.52 8.44
N LYS A 2 27.07 -13.80 7.61
CA LYS A 2 26.56 -12.69 6.76
C LYS A 2 25.55 -13.14 5.68
N THR A 3 25.71 -14.32 5.12
CA THR A 3 24.82 -14.90 4.09
C THR A 3 23.39 -15.12 4.58
N THR A 4 23.22 -15.71 5.77
CA THR A 4 21.92 -15.89 6.43
C THR A 4 21.24 -14.57 6.73
N HIS A 5 21.98 -13.60 7.27
CA HIS A 5 21.48 -12.26 7.55
C HIS A 5 20.95 -11.59 6.26
N ASN A 6 21.71 -11.67 5.16
CA ASN A 6 21.29 -11.11 3.87
C ASN A 6 20.03 -11.78 3.32
N ALA A 7 19.85 -13.08 3.54
CA ALA A 7 18.65 -13.81 3.11
C ALA A 7 17.40 -13.39 3.88
N ILE A 8 17.53 -13.18 5.19
CA ILE A 8 16.45 -12.69 6.06
C ILE A 8 16.05 -11.27 5.64
N GLU A 9 17.02 -10.39 5.48
CA GLU A 9 16.82 -9.00 5.11
C GLU A 9 16.20 -8.87 3.68
N LYS A 10 16.63 -9.72 2.73
CA LYS A 10 15.97 -9.81 1.42
C LYS A 10 14.50 -10.20 1.55
N ARG A 11 14.19 -11.19 2.41
CA ARG A 11 12.81 -11.65 2.64
C ARG A 11 11.93 -10.54 3.22
N TYR A 12 12.45 -9.78 4.19
CA TYR A 12 11.77 -8.63 4.76
C TYR A 12 11.45 -7.57 3.70
N ARG A 13 12.44 -7.18 2.89
CA ARG A 13 12.21 -6.22 1.79
C ARG A 13 11.19 -6.69 0.77
N LEU A 14 11.22 -7.97 0.40
CA LEU A 14 10.23 -8.55 -0.51
C LEU A 14 8.83 -8.48 0.10
N SER A 15 8.66 -8.93 1.34
CA SER A 15 7.34 -8.88 2.00
C SER A 15 6.74 -7.47 2.08
N ILE A 16 7.57 -6.44 2.31
CA ILE A 16 7.09 -5.05 2.29
C ILE A 16 6.69 -4.61 0.89
N ASN A 17 7.52 -4.93 -0.11
CA ASN A 17 7.25 -4.55 -1.49
C ASN A 17 5.98 -5.22 -2.04
N ASP A 18 5.76 -6.48 -1.68
CA ASP A 18 4.57 -7.24 -2.10
C ASP A 18 3.30 -6.59 -1.54
N ARG A 19 3.31 -6.18 -0.26
CA ARG A 19 2.18 -5.45 0.35
C ARG A 19 1.97 -4.06 -0.25
N LEU A 20 3.05 -3.35 -0.59
CA LEU A 20 2.94 -2.06 -1.29
C LEU A 20 2.39 -2.23 -2.71
N LEU A 21 2.72 -3.33 -3.39
CA LEU A 21 2.19 -3.63 -4.73
C LEU A 21 0.70 -3.97 -4.66
N GLU A 22 0.29 -4.84 -3.74
CA GLU A 22 -1.11 -5.17 -3.48
C GLU A 22 -1.93 -3.90 -3.20
N LEU A 23 -1.43 -3.02 -2.33
CA LEU A 23 -2.06 -1.74 -2.03
C LEU A 23 -2.19 -0.84 -3.28
N LYS A 24 -1.16 -0.79 -4.12
CA LYS A 24 -1.21 -0.05 -5.39
C LYS A 24 -2.31 -0.59 -6.30
N GLU A 25 -2.39 -1.91 -6.45
CA GLU A 25 -3.37 -2.56 -7.31
C GLU A 25 -4.81 -2.25 -6.88
N VAL A 26 -5.09 -2.31 -5.58
CA VAL A 26 -6.41 -1.96 -5.01
C VAL A 26 -6.76 -0.48 -5.21
N LEU A 27 -5.78 0.43 -5.11
CA LEU A 27 -6.04 1.88 -5.17
C LEU A 27 -6.12 2.45 -6.58
N VAL A 28 -5.27 1.99 -7.50
CA VAL A 28 -5.10 2.63 -8.82
C VAL A 28 -4.98 1.63 -9.97
N GLY A 29 -5.15 0.35 -9.71
CA GLY A 29 -5.02 -0.70 -10.72
C GLY A 29 -3.58 -1.13 -11.01
N LYS A 30 -3.47 -2.29 -11.66
CA LYS A 30 -2.20 -3.01 -11.89
C LYS A 30 -1.24 -2.28 -12.83
N GLU A 31 -1.76 -1.69 -13.89
CA GLU A 31 -0.96 -1.05 -14.96
C GLU A 31 -0.36 0.31 -14.55
N THR A 32 -0.87 0.91 -13.46
CA THR A 32 -0.43 2.23 -13.03
C THR A 32 0.98 2.17 -12.45
N LYS A 33 1.88 3.02 -12.94
CA LYS A 33 3.23 3.18 -12.41
C LYS A 33 3.23 4.28 -11.35
N LEU A 34 3.44 3.89 -10.09
CA LEU A 34 3.64 4.81 -8.97
C LEU A 34 4.86 4.41 -8.16
N ASN A 35 5.55 5.40 -7.62
CA ASN A 35 6.58 5.17 -6.61
C ASN A 35 5.93 4.88 -5.23
N LYS A 36 6.74 4.39 -4.29
CA LYS A 36 6.27 3.97 -2.96
C LYS A 36 5.62 5.11 -2.16
N SER A 37 6.20 6.32 -2.19
CA SER A 37 5.64 7.45 -1.43
C SER A 37 4.31 7.93 -2.00
N SER A 38 4.14 7.91 -3.33
CA SER A 38 2.88 8.19 -4.00
C SER A 38 1.80 7.15 -3.68
N ILE A 39 2.15 5.86 -3.61
CA ILE A 39 1.21 4.80 -3.19
C ILE A 39 0.71 5.08 -1.77
N LEU A 40 1.62 5.34 -0.83
CA LEU A 40 1.27 5.62 0.57
C LEU A 40 0.40 6.89 0.71
N ARG A 41 0.73 7.96 -0.02
CA ARG A 41 -0.08 9.18 -0.01
C ARG A 41 -1.50 8.92 -0.49
N LYS A 42 -1.66 8.23 -1.63
CA LYS A 42 -2.98 7.87 -2.17
C LYS A 42 -3.75 6.96 -1.22
N ALA A 43 -3.08 6.05 -0.52
CA ALA A 43 -3.72 5.21 0.48
C ALA A 43 -4.37 6.03 1.61
N ILE A 44 -3.63 7.02 2.13
CA ILE A 44 -4.14 7.92 3.19
C ILE A 44 -5.32 8.75 2.67
N GLU A 45 -5.22 9.30 1.46
CA GLU A 45 -6.30 10.07 0.82
C GLU A 45 -7.55 9.21 0.64
N TYR A 46 -7.39 7.96 0.19
CA TYR A 46 -8.50 7.06 -0.06
C TYR A 46 -9.19 6.61 1.23
N ILE A 47 -8.44 6.34 2.31
CA ILE A 47 -9.02 6.05 3.62
C ILE A 47 -9.89 7.22 4.10
N ARG A 48 -9.40 8.46 3.99
CA ARG A 48 -10.17 9.66 4.37
C ARG A 48 -11.42 9.82 3.52
N TYR A 49 -11.31 9.57 2.21
CA TYR A 49 -12.45 9.58 1.29
C TYR A 49 -13.53 8.58 1.72
N LEU A 50 -13.16 7.32 1.98
CA LEU A 50 -14.10 6.28 2.41
C LEU A 50 -14.73 6.58 3.78
N GLN A 51 -13.96 7.14 4.72
CA GLN A 51 -14.49 7.58 6.01
C GLN A 51 -15.56 8.66 5.84
N ASN A 52 -15.31 9.68 5.00
CA ASN A 52 -16.28 10.73 4.71
C ASN A 52 -17.52 10.20 4.00
N LEU A 53 -17.34 9.28 3.03
CA LEU A 53 -18.46 8.66 2.33
C LEU A 53 -19.34 7.85 3.29
N ASN A 54 -18.73 7.04 4.16
CA ASN A 54 -19.45 6.28 5.17
C ASN A 54 -20.19 7.16 6.19
N ASN A 55 -19.63 8.31 6.55
CA ASN A 55 -20.30 9.25 7.45
C ASN A 55 -21.56 9.82 6.79
N LYS A 56 -21.48 10.24 5.52
CA LYS A 56 -22.65 10.72 4.76
C LYS A 56 -23.73 9.65 4.63
N LEU A 57 -23.35 8.42 4.28
CA LEU A 57 -24.28 7.30 4.16
C LEU A 57 -24.95 6.89 5.49
N LYS A 58 -24.40 7.28 6.64
CA LYS A 58 -25.03 7.06 7.96
C LYS A 58 -26.01 8.16 8.34
N GLU A 59 -25.89 9.33 7.72
CA GLU A 59 -26.79 10.47 7.90
C GLU A 59 -28.01 10.37 6.97
N GLU A 60 -27.91 9.58 5.89
CA GLU A 60 -29.02 9.14 5.03
C GLU A 60 -29.89 8.07 5.71
#